data_AF-A0A8C5D2E3-F1
#
_entry.id   AF-A0A8C5D2E3-F1
#
_cell.length_a   1.000
_cell.length_b   1.000
_cell.length_c   1.000
_cell.angle_alpha   90.00
_cell.angle_beta   90.00
_cell.angle_gamma   90.00
#
_symmetry.space_group_name_H-M   'P 1'
#
loop_
_entity.id
_entity.type
_entity.pdbx_description
1 polymer ?
#
loop_
_entity_poly.entity_id
_entity_poly.type
_entity_poly.pdbx_seq_one_letter_code
_entity_poly.pdbx_strand_id
1 'polypeptide(L)'
;MAGAETDWATALCESKKLIIAKTPAEEQRLKLERLMRNPDKPAPIPERPRDWNPRAPPEFVRDVMGSSAGAGSGEFHVYRHLRRREYQRQDFLDKMSDKVKQDIDYLDKVEENKKAADDRTAKRRKKRDKLKMKKMSAKKAKEDSTKEGDEKSSSSSSDDDDDKEAEDDAEAPSFVMGRK
;
A
#
# COMPACT_ATOMS: atom_id res chain seq x y z
N MET A 1 -32.43 33.00 51.09
CA MET A 1 -31.77 32.63 49.84
C MET A 1 -30.55 31.79 50.17
N ALA A 2 -30.67 30.46 50.10
CA ALA A 2 -29.55 29.54 50.31
C ALA A 2 -29.46 28.73 49.02
N GLY A 3 -28.45 29.05 48.20
CA GLY A 3 -28.21 28.42 46.90
C GLY A 3 -27.75 26.99 47.09
N ALA A 4 -28.44 26.06 46.42
CA ALA A 4 -28.01 24.68 46.28
C ALA A 4 -26.88 24.62 45.25
N GLU A 5 -25.64 24.80 45.70
CA GLU A 5 -24.45 24.38 44.96
C GLU A 5 -24.31 22.86 45.12
N THR A 6 -25.08 22.10 44.34
CA THR A 6 -24.96 20.64 44.31
C THR A 6 -23.72 20.23 43.51
N ASP A 7 -22.69 19.85 44.26
CA ASP A 7 -21.59 18.93 43.94
C ASP A 7 -21.46 18.43 42.49
N TRP A 8 -20.65 19.12 41.71
CA TRP A 8 -20.09 18.60 40.45
C TRP A 8 -19.06 17.47 40.68
N ALA A 9 -18.59 17.29 41.92
CA ALA A 9 -17.55 16.34 42.29
C ALA A 9 -18.06 14.89 42.45
N THR A 10 -19.36 14.69 42.70
CA THR A 10 -19.92 13.36 43.02
C THR A 10 -20.10 12.48 41.78
N ALA A 11 -20.11 13.05 40.56
CA ALA A 11 -20.26 12.29 39.31
C ALA A 11 -18.96 11.69 38.75
N LEU A 12 -17.79 12.12 39.26
CA LEU A 12 -16.49 11.74 38.70
C LEU A 12 -15.94 10.41 39.24
N CYS A 13 -16.53 9.85 40.30
CA CYS A 13 -16.01 8.65 40.96
C CYS A 13 -17.07 7.57 41.22
N GLU A 14 -17.98 7.33 40.28
CA GLU A 14 -18.63 6.02 40.23
C GLU A 14 -17.62 4.99 39.70
N SER A 15 -17.10 4.17 40.63
CA SER A 15 -16.28 3.01 40.33
C SER A 15 -17.08 2.03 39.46
N LYS A 16 -16.90 2.14 38.14
CA LYS A 16 -17.57 1.25 37.18
C LYS A 16 -17.11 -0.19 37.42
N LYS A 17 -18.06 -1.12 37.47
CA LYS A 17 -17.80 -2.57 37.52
C LYS A 17 -16.91 -2.94 36.33
N LEU A 18 -15.83 -3.68 36.59
CA LEU A 18 -14.94 -4.19 35.56
C LEU A 18 -15.70 -5.24 34.74
N ILE A 19 -16.12 -4.85 33.53
CA ILE A 19 -16.78 -5.76 32.58
C ILE A 19 -15.69 -6.30 31.67
N ILE A 20 -15.47 -7.61 31.72
CA ILE A 20 -14.62 -8.31 30.76
C ILE A 20 -15.45 -8.50 29.49
N ALA A 21 -15.02 -7.88 28.39
CA ALA A 21 -15.67 -8.06 27.09
C ALA A 21 -15.53 -9.52 26.63
N LYS A 22 -16.63 -10.12 26.21
CA LYS A 22 -16.65 -11.47 25.62
C LYS A 22 -16.66 -11.43 24.10
N THR A 23 -17.09 -10.31 23.52
CA THR A 23 -17.21 -10.11 22.07
C THR A 23 -16.40 -8.88 21.62
N PRO A 24 -15.90 -8.84 20.37
CA PRO A 24 -15.20 -7.66 19.84
C PRO A 24 -16.10 -6.42 19.81
N ALA A 25 -17.42 -6.61 19.64
CA ALA A 25 -18.40 -5.54 19.70
C ALA A 25 -18.49 -4.91 21.11
N GLU A 26 -18.42 -5.72 22.16
CA GLU A 26 -18.36 -5.24 23.54
C GLU A 26 -17.08 -4.44 23.83
N GLU A 27 -15.92 -4.86 23.29
CA GLU A 27 -14.68 -4.09 23.43
C GLU A 27 -14.77 -2.71 22.78
N GLN A 28 -15.34 -2.65 21.57
CA GLN A 28 -15.57 -1.38 20.87
C GLN A 28 -16.55 -0.50 21.63
N ARG A 29 -17.64 -1.08 22.15
CA ARG A 29 -18.61 -0.38 22.98
C ARG A 29 -17.95 0.22 24.23
N LEU A 30 -17.10 -0.53 24.95
CA LEU A 30 -16.38 -0.02 26.12
C LEU A 30 -15.40 1.11 25.76
N LYS A 31 -14.69 1.00 24.62
CA LYS A 31 -13.81 2.07 24.12
C LYS A 31 -14.60 3.32 23.73
N LEU A 32 -15.77 3.16 23.10
CA LEU A 32 -16.68 4.25 22.76
C LEU A 32 -17.26 4.91 24.01
N GLU A 33 -17.76 4.14 24.98
CA GLU A 33 -18.23 4.67 26.27
C GLU A 33 -17.13 5.44 27.01
N ARG A 34 -15.87 5.02 26.89
CA ARG A 34 -14.71 5.75 27.44
C ARG A 34 -14.45 7.07 26.73
N LEU A 35 -14.56 7.10 25.40
CA LEU A 35 -14.37 8.31 24.58
C LEU A 35 -15.52 9.31 24.78
N MET A 36 -16.77 8.84 24.76
CA MET A 36 -17.98 9.66 24.94
C MET A 36 -18.11 10.23 26.35
N ARG A 37 -17.36 9.72 27.33
CA ARG A 37 -17.31 10.29 28.68
C ARG A 37 -16.75 11.72 28.68
N ASN A 38 -15.87 12.05 27.75
CA ASN A 38 -15.26 13.37 27.59
C ASN A 38 -15.29 13.76 26.11
N PRO A 39 -16.42 14.27 25.59
CA PRO A 39 -16.56 14.58 24.16
C PRO A 39 -15.69 15.77 23.72
N ASP A 40 -15.33 16.67 24.63
CA ASP A 40 -14.51 17.86 24.32
C ASP A 40 -13.02 17.54 24.13
N LYS A 41 -12.56 16.36 24.59
CA LYS A 41 -11.16 15.96 24.45
C LYS A 41 -10.94 15.33 23.08
N PRO A 42 -10.06 15.87 22.21
CA PRO A 42 -9.77 15.26 20.92
C PRO A 42 -9.22 13.84 21.12
N ALA A 43 -9.69 12.91 20.29
CA ALA A 43 -9.23 11.54 20.32
C ALA A 43 -7.73 11.49 19.99
N PRO A 44 -6.90 10.79 20.79
CA PRO A 44 -5.49 10.64 20.48
C PRO A 44 -5.33 9.67 19.30
N ILE A 45 -5.25 10.21 18.09
CA ILE A 45 -4.90 9.45 16.89
C ILE A 45 -3.37 9.30 16.91
N PRO A 46 -2.83 8.07 17.01
CA PRO A 46 -1.39 7.89 17.00
C PRO A 46 -0.84 8.28 15.63
N GLU A 47 0.17 9.14 15.63
CA GLU A 47 0.97 9.39 14.43
C GLU A 47 1.75 8.13 14.05
N ARG A 48 2.17 8.04 12.78
CA ARG A 48 2.95 6.90 12.28
C ARG A 48 4.18 6.72 13.19
N PRO A 49 4.45 5.48 13.67
CA PRO A 49 5.64 5.22 14.48
C PRO A 49 6.89 5.69 13.76
N ARG A 50 7.70 6.52 14.42
CA ARG A 50 8.96 6.99 13.87
C ARG A 50 9.95 5.83 13.81
N ASP A 51 10.56 5.63 12.64
CA ASP A 51 11.62 4.64 12.48
C ASP A 51 12.80 4.95 13.40
N TRP A 52 13.41 3.91 13.96
CA TRP A 52 14.61 4.07 14.77
C TRP A 52 15.76 4.52 13.88
N ASN A 53 16.37 5.66 14.22
CA ASN A 53 17.50 6.21 13.49
C ASN A 53 18.71 6.28 14.43
N PRO A 54 19.92 5.93 13.97
CA PRO A 54 21.12 6.09 14.77
C PRO A 54 21.27 7.57 15.19
N ARG A 55 21.69 7.79 16.43
CA ARG A 55 21.94 9.14 16.94
C ARG A 55 23.14 9.73 16.22
N ALA A 56 23.02 10.98 15.77
CA ALA A 56 24.14 11.69 15.19
C ALA A 56 25.32 11.74 16.19
N PRO A 57 26.57 11.59 15.72
CA PRO A 57 27.73 11.74 16.57
C PRO A 57 27.76 13.17 17.16
N PRO A 58 28.17 13.33 18.43
CA PRO A 58 28.38 14.65 19.00
C PRO A 58 29.47 15.38 18.23
N GLU A 59 29.29 16.68 18.02
CA GLU A 59 30.17 17.47 17.15
C GLU A 59 31.51 17.82 17.82
N PHE A 60 31.51 18.10 19.14
CA PHE A 60 32.73 18.20 19.93
C PHE A 60 32.74 17.20 21.09
N VAL A 61 33.86 16.48 21.22
CA VAL A 61 34.21 15.69 22.41
C VAL A 61 35.10 16.58 23.29
N ARG A 62 34.67 16.84 24.54
CA ARG A 62 35.33 17.81 25.43
C ARG A 62 36.35 17.17 26.36
N ASP A 63 36.24 15.87 26.54
CA ASP A 63 36.95 15.01 27.50
C ASP A 63 38.08 14.20 26.83
N VAL A 64 38.63 14.71 25.72
CA VAL A 64 39.74 14.06 25.02
C VAL A 64 41.03 14.24 25.82
N MET A 65 41.55 13.13 26.35
CA MET A 65 42.87 13.07 26.98
C MET A 65 43.97 13.12 25.91
N GLY A 66 45.15 13.65 26.25
CA GLY A 66 46.25 13.86 25.29
C GLY A 66 46.70 12.59 24.56
N SER A 67 47.16 12.72 23.32
CA SER A 67 47.46 11.59 22.43
C SER A 67 48.56 10.64 22.92
N SER A 68 49.46 11.11 23.79
CA SER A 68 50.53 10.32 24.40
C SER A 68 50.17 9.78 25.80
N ALA A 69 48.96 10.08 26.31
CA ALA A 69 48.52 9.56 27.59
C ALA A 69 48.25 8.06 27.51
N GLY A 70 48.54 7.34 28.59
CA GLY A 70 48.30 5.90 28.68
C GLY A 70 46.81 5.53 28.74
N ALA A 71 46.51 4.23 28.64
CA ALA A 71 45.14 3.72 28.75
C ALA A 71 44.59 3.94 30.18
N GLY A 72 43.57 4.79 30.30
CA GLY A 72 42.85 5.00 31.56
C GLY A 72 41.86 3.85 31.87
N SER A 73 41.38 3.78 33.12
CA SER A 73 40.40 2.77 33.55
C SER A 73 39.05 2.88 32.84
N GLY A 74 38.67 4.08 32.37
CA GLY A 74 37.43 4.34 31.65
C GLY A 74 37.48 4.07 30.13
N GLU A 75 38.68 3.92 29.55
CA GLU A 75 38.86 3.85 28.09
C GLU A 75 38.17 2.62 27.48
N PHE A 76 38.19 1.49 28.21
CA PHE A 76 37.49 0.28 27.78
C PHE A 76 35.98 0.49 27.61
N HIS A 77 35.35 1.26 28.52
CA HIS A 77 33.92 1.54 28.42
C HIS A 77 33.60 2.53 27.31
N VAL A 78 34.46 3.52 27.07
CA VAL A 78 34.35 4.42 25.93
C VAL A 78 34.37 3.61 24.63
N TYR A 79 35.35 2.73 24.42
CA TYR A 79 35.41 1.85 23.25
C TYR A 79 34.17 0.94 23.14
N ARG A 80 33.72 0.32 24.24
CA ARG A 80 32.52 -0.54 24.25
C ARG A 80 31.28 0.22 23.77
N HIS A 81 31.07 1.45 24.24
CA HIS A 81 29.94 2.28 23.84
C HIS A 81 30.07 2.76 22.38
N LEU A 82 31.27 3.15 21.96
CA LEU A 82 31.56 3.57 20.60
C LEU A 82 31.33 2.42 19.60
N ARG A 83 31.89 1.24 19.87
CA ARG A 83 31.74 0.05 19.03
C ARG A 83 30.27 -0.37 18.90
N ARG A 84 29.52 -0.37 20.00
CA ARG A 84 28.08 -0.66 19.97
C ARG A 84 27.32 0.36 19.13
N ARG A 85 27.61 1.65 19.28
CA ARG A 85 26.99 2.72 18.49
C ARG A 85 27.30 2.54 17.00
N GLU A 86 28.55 2.19 16.67
CA GLU A 86 28.99 2.03 15.29
C GLU A 86 28.36 0.80 14.62
N TYR A 87 28.30 -0.35 15.31
CA TYR A 87 27.59 -1.52 14.78
C TYR A 87 26.11 -1.26 14.56
N GLN A 88 25.45 -0.58 15.50
CA GLN A 88 24.05 -0.19 15.32
C GLN A 88 23.86 0.76 14.13
N ARG A 89 24.83 1.64 13.86
CA ARG A 89 24.82 2.54 12.70
C ARG A 89 25.02 1.76 11.39
N GLN A 90 25.98 0.84 11.36
CA GLN A 90 26.27 0.02 10.19
C GLN A 90 25.08 -0.90 9.85
N ASP A 91 24.57 -1.65 10.84
CA ASP A 91 23.39 -2.51 10.68
C ASP A 91 22.17 -1.74 10.16
N PHE A 92 22.00 -0.48 10.60
CA PHE A 92 20.92 0.38 10.11
C PHE A 92 21.12 0.76 8.64
N LEU A 93 22.33 1.17 8.27
CA LEU A 93 22.64 1.55 6.90
C LEU A 93 22.46 0.37 5.95
N ASP A 94 22.93 -0.81 6.34
CA ASP A 94 22.81 -2.04 5.55
C ASP A 94 21.33 -2.39 5.35
N LYS A 95 20.54 -2.43 6.43
CA LYS A 95 19.08 -2.69 6.37
C LYS A 95 18.33 -1.66 5.53
N MET A 96 18.69 -0.38 5.63
CA MET A 96 18.07 0.67 4.81
C MET A 96 18.43 0.49 3.34
N SER A 97 19.69 0.16 3.03
CA SER A 97 20.13 -0.08 1.65
C SER A 97 19.42 -1.27 1.03
N ASP A 98 19.23 -2.35 1.79
CA ASP A 98 18.56 -3.57 1.32
C ASP A 98 17.07 -3.33 1.09
N LYS A 99 16.40 -2.60 1.99
CA LYS A 99 15.00 -2.18 1.80
C LYS A 99 14.82 -1.34 0.54
N VAL A 100 15.66 -0.33 0.35
CA VAL A 100 15.57 0.56 -0.82
C VAL A 100 15.78 -0.23 -2.11
N LYS A 101 16.76 -1.15 -2.15
CA LYS A 101 16.97 -2.03 -3.31
C LYS A 101 15.73 -2.88 -3.59
N GLN A 102 15.17 -3.53 -2.57
CA GLN A 102 13.98 -4.36 -2.70
C GLN A 102 12.75 -3.56 -3.17
N ASP A 103 12.59 -2.33 -2.69
CA ASP A 103 11.50 -1.45 -3.10
C ASP A 103 11.64 -1.03 -4.57
N ILE A 104 12.86 -0.68 -5.01
CA ILE A 104 13.14 -0.36 -6.42
C ILE A 104 12.86 -1.58 -7.30
N ASP A 105 13.42 -2.75 -6.97
CA ASP A 105 13.20 -3.98 -7.72
C ASP A 105 11.72 -4.36 -7.81
N TYR A 106 10.95 -4.08 -6.75
CA TYR A 106 9.51 -4.31 -6.73
C TYR A 106 8.78 -3.35 -7.66
N LEU A 107 9.09 -2.05 -7.59
CA LEU A 107 8.47 -1.02 -8.44
C LEU A 107 8.76 -1.29 -9.92
N ASP A 108 10.00 -1.62 -10.26
CA ASP A 108 10.40 -1.95 -11.63
C ASP A 108 9.60 -3.15 -12.16
N LYS A 109 9.49 -4.23 -11.38
CA LYS A 109 8.67 -5.40 -11.75
C LYS A 109 7.19 -5.04 -11.92
N VAL A 110 6.64 -4.20 -11.06
CA VAL A 110 5.24 -3.76 -11.16
C VAL A 110 5.04 -2.93 -12.43
N GLU A 111 5.99 -2.06 -12.79
CA GLU A 111 5.94 -1.28 -14.02
C GLU A 111 6.06 -2.15 -15.27
N GLU A 112 6.96 -3.12 -15.28
CA GLU A 112 7.11 -4.08 -16.38
C GLU A 112 5.83 -4.88 -16.60
N ASN A 113 5.22 -5.38 -15.52
CA ASN A 113 3.96 -6.11 -15.59
C ASN A 113 2.81 -5.24 -16.11
N LYS A 114 2.74 -3.97 -15.69
CA LYS A 114 1.77 -3.00 -16.22
C LYS A 114 1.97 -2.75 -17.71
N LYS A 115 3.21 -2.48 -18.14
CA LYS A 115 3.56 -2.27 -19.55
C LYS A 115 3.20 -3.50 -20.40
N ALA A 116 3.53 -4.70 -19.94
CA ALA A 116 3.19 -5.95 -20.62
C ALA A 116 1.66 -6.15 -20.74
N ALA A 117 0.90 -5.86 -19.68
CA ALA A 117 -0.56 -5.92 -19.70
C ALA A 117 -1.18 -4.88 -20.65
N ASP A 118 -0.64 -3.66 -20.67
CA ASP A 118 -1.07 -2.59 -21.56
C ASP A 118 -0.75 -2.91 -23.03
N ASP A 119 0.41 -3.47 -23.32
CA ASP A 119 0.78 -3.91 -24.68
C ASP A 119 -0.12 -5.04 -25.19
N ARG A 120 -0.40 -6.03 -24.35
CA ARG A 120 -1.37 -7.11 -24.66
C ARG A 120 -2.75 -6.51 -24.93
N THR A 121 -3.21 -5.59 -24.08
CA THR A 121 -4.51 -4.93 -24.20
C THR A 121 -4.59 -4.04 -25.44
N ALA A 122 -3.53 -3.29 -25.76
CA ALA A 122 -3.44 -2.41 -26.92
C ALA A 122 -3.43 -3.21 -28.22
N LYS A 123 -2.70 -4.35 -28.28
CA LYS A 123 -2.75 -5.28 -29.42
C LYS A 123 -4.17 -5.81 -29.66
N ARG A 124 -4.84 -6.30 -28.60
CA ARG A 124 -6.23 -6.79 -28.68
C ARG A 124 -7.22 -5.67 -29.06
N ARG A 125 -7.06 -4.47 -28.51
CA ARG A 125 -7.88 -3.28 -28.86
C ARG A 125 -7.72 -2.90 -30.34
N LYS A 126 -6.48 -2.80 -30.84
CA LYS A 126 -6.19 -2.51 -32.26
C LYS A 126 -6.81 -3.55 -33.21
N LYS A 127 -6.77 -4.85 -32.87
CA LYS A 127 -7.45 -5.90 -33.66
C LYS A 127 -8.97 -5.65 -33.73
N ARG A 128 -9.60 -5.41 -32.58
CA ARG A 128 -11.06 -5.14 -32.49
C ARG A 128 -11.47 -3.86 -33.22
N ASP A 129 -10.67 -2.80 -33.15
CA ASP A 129 -10.98 -1.54 -33.83
C ASP A 129 -10.86 -1.68 -35.35
N LYS A 130 -9.87 -2.43 -35.86
CA LYS A 130 -9.80 -2.78 -37.29
C LYS A 130 -11.03 -3.55 -37.76
N LEU A 131 -11.49 -4.54 -37.00
CA LEU A 131 -12.72 -5.30 -37.31
C LEU A 131 -13.96 -4.40 -37.28
N LYS A 132 -14.08 -3.50 -36.31
CA LYS A 132 -15.18 -2.52 -36.25
C LYS A 132 -15.17 -1.60 -37.46
N MET A 133 -14.01 -1.07 -37.85
CA MET A 133 -13.89 -0.19 -39.03
C MET A 133 -14.28 -0.91 -40.31
N LYS A 134 -13.83 -2.16 -40.52
CA LYS A 134 -14.25 -3.00 -41.66
C LYS A 134 -15.77 -3.26 -41.68
N LYS A 135 -16.36 -3.57 -40.53
CA LYS A 135 -17.83 -3.78 -40.41
C LYS A 135 -18.61 -2.51 -40.71
N MET A 136 -18.14 -1.35 -40.24
CA MET A 136 -18.77 -0.06 -40.51
C MET A 136 -18.64 0.36 -41.99
N SER A 137 -17.48 0.13 -42.62
CA SER A 137 -17.30 0.41 -44.05
C SER A 137 -18.16 -0.53 -44.92
N ALA A 138 -18.26 -1.81 -44.57
CA ALA A 138 -19.13 -2.75 -45.29
C ALA A 138 -20.62 -2.41 -45.15
N LYS A 139 -21.06 -1.96 -43.96
CA LYS A 139 -22.43 -1.47 -43.76
C LYS A 139 -22.71 -0.21 -44.59
N LYS A 140 -21.80 0.75 -44.61
CA LYS A 140 -21.94 1.96 -45.45
C LYS A 140 -21.98 1.63 -46.93
N ALA A 141 -21.10 0.72 -47.40
CA ALA A 141 -21.10 0.27 -48.79
C ALA A 141 -22.41 -0.45 -49.16
N LYS A 142 -22.97 -1.27 -48.26
CA LYS A 142 -24.30 -1.86 -48.46
C LYS A 142 -25.41 -0.81 -48.47
N GLU A 143 -25.39 0.17 -47.57
CA GLU A 143 -26.40 1.23 -47.53
C GLU A 143 -26.38 2.11 -48.78
N ASP A 144 -25.19 2.42 -49.34
CA ASP A 144 -25.05 3.08 -50.64
C ASP A 144 -25.57 2.19 -51.78
N SER A 145 -25.23 0.90 -51.80
CA SER A 145 -25.72 -0.03 -52.81
C SER A 145 -27.21 -0.35 -52.68
N THR A 146 -27.87 -0.02 -51.56
CA THR A 146 -29.33 -0.16 -51.44
C THR A 146 -30.08 1.11 -51.86
N LYS A 147 -29.38 2.24 -52.04
CA LYS A 147 -29.96 3.48 -52.61
C LYS A 147 -29.86 3.52 -54.14
N GLU A 148 -28.97 2.74 -54.74
CA GLU A 148 -28.87 2.54 -56.19
C GLU A 148 -29.19 1.07 -56.55
N GLY A 149 -30.48 0.74 -56.71
CA GLY A 149 -30.90 -0.49 -57.40
C GLY A 149 -31.16 -1.71 -56.51
N ASP A 150 -32.45 -1.96 -56.27
CA ASP A 150 -32.98 -3.29 -55.98
C ASP A 150 -32.72 -4.18 -57.21
N GLU A 151 -31.78 -5.13 -57.15
CA GLU A 151 -31.80 -6.40 -57.88
C GLU A 151 -30.55 -7.28 -57.56
N LYS A 152 -30.77 -8.28 -56.69
CA LYS A 152 -30.27 -9.67 -56.75
C LYS A 152 -28.80 -9.92 -57.18
N SER A 153 -27.93 -10.28 -56.23
CA SER A 153 -27.03 -11.43 -56.43
C SER A 153 -26.39 -11.92 -55.11
N SER A 154 -26.52 -13.23 -54.93
CA SER A 154 -25.82 -14.06 -53.97
C SER A 154 -24.32 -14.12 -54.28
N SER A 155 -23.47 -13.75 -53.35
CA SER A 155 -22.08 -14.23 -53.35
C SER A 155 -21.60 -14.47 -51.92
N SER A 156 -21.45 -15.76 -51.63
CA SER A 156 -20.74 -16.34 -50.49
C SER A 156 -19.32 -15.76 -50.44
N SER A 157 -19.06 -14.84 -49.50
CA SER A 157 -17.69 -14.40 -49.21
C SER A 157 -17.14 -15.30 -48.11
N SER A 158 -16.24 -16.18 -48.52
CA SER A 158 -15.43 -17.04 -47.68
C SER A 158 -14.69 -16.21 -46.63
N ASP A 159 -15.08 -16.35 -45.36
CA ASP A 159 -14.29 -15.90 -44.21
C ASP A 159 -13.17 -16.95 -44.02
N ASP A 160 -12.02 -16.66 -44.62
CA ASP A 160 -10.75 -17.34 -44.34
C ASP A 160 -10.21 -16.76 -43.04
N ASP A 161 -10.68 -17.32 -41.92
CA ASP A 161 -10.22 -17.03 -40.57
C ASP A 161 -8.90 -17.82 -40.35
N ASP A 162 -7.77 -17.23 -40.79
CA ASP A 162 -6.43 -17.66 -40.36
C ASP A 162 -6.26 -17.27 -38.89
N ASP A 163 -6.96 -18.02 -38.03
CA ASP A 163 -6.80 -18.01 -36.59
C ASP A 163 -5.48 -18.74 -36.28
N LYS A 164 -4.37 -18.03 -36.43
CA LYS A 164 -3.17 -18.36 -35.67
C LYS A 164 -3.48 -18.07 -34.21
N GLU A 165 -4.09 -19.09 -33.59
CA GLU A 165 -4.04 -19.51 -32.20
C GLU A 165 -2.66 -19.15 -31.63
N ALA A 166 -2.51 -17.88 -31.24
CA ALA A 166 -1.44 -17.47 -30.37
C ALA A 166 -1.92 -17.88 -28.98
N GLU A 167 -1.67 -19.16 -28.68
CA GLU A 167 -1.62 -19.78 -27.35
C GLU A 167 -2.35 -18.93 -26.32
N ASP A 168 -3.61 -19.31 -26.06
CA ASP A 168 -4.38 -18.83 -24.90
C ASP A 168 -3.61 -19.19 -23.61
N ASP A 169 -2.59 -18.39 -23.30
CA ASP A 169 -2.01 -18.22 -21.97
C ASP A 169 -2.96 -17.36 -21.12
N ALA A 170 -4.24 -17.75 -21.17
CA ALA A 170 -5.19 -17.50 -20.12
C ALA A 170 -4.79 -18.44 -18.98
N GLU A 171 -3.71 -18.09 -18.29
CA GLU A 171 -3.38 -18.65 -16.98
C GLU A 171 -4.68 -18.64 -16.18
N ALA A 172 -5.20 -19.84 -15.93
CA ALA A 172 -6.51 -20.05 -15.36
C ALA A 172 -6.67 -19.15 -14.12
N PRO A 173 -7.81 -18.45 -13.93
CA PRO A 173 -8.00 -17.61 -12.77
C PRO A 173 -7.84 -18.46 -11.51
N SER A 174 -6.69 -18.36 -10.84
CA SER A 174 -6.30 -19.15 -9.66
C SER A 174 -7.05 -18.75 -8.39
N PHE A 175 -8.20 -18.09 -8.54
CA PHE A 175 -9.09 -17.74 -7.44
C PHE A 175 -10.12 -18.86 -7.24
N VAL A 176 -9.67 -19.95 -6.63
CA VAL A 176 -10.57 -20.92 -6.00
C VAL A 176 -11.10 -20.27 -4.73
N MET A 177 -12.24 -19.59 -4.83
CA MET A 177 -13.00 -19.18 -3.66
C MET A 177 -13.48 -20.46 -2.98
N GLY A 178 -12.78 -20.87 -1.92
CA GLY A 178 -13.13 -22.03 -1.11
C GLY A 178 -14.58 -21.92 -0.67
N ARG A 179 -15.44 -22.75 -1.25
CA ARG A 179 -16.81 -22.91 -0.80
C ARG A 179 -16.81 -23.85 0.41
N LYS A 180 -17.23 -23.27 1.53
CA LYS A 180 -17.74 -23.89 2.77
C LYS A 180 -16.73 -24.15 3.87
#